data_AF-X1JKV7-F1
#
_entry.id   AF-X1JKV7-F1
#
_cell.length_a   1.000
_cell.length_b   1.000
_cell.length_c   1.000
_cell.angle_alpha   90.00
_cell.angle_beta   90.00
_cell.angle_gamma   90.00
#
_symmetry.space_group_name_H-M   'P 1'
#
loop_
_entity.id
_entity.type
_entity.pdbx_description
1 polymer ?
#
loop_
_entity_poly.entity_id
_entity_poly.type
_entity_poly.pdbx_seq_one_letter_code
_entity_poly.pdbx_strand_id
1 'polypeptide(L)' 'MPKITNLSSQIERQLPAELVTFIQRAGRTAASQGQGLYLVGGVVRDLLLGQTNFDLDLVVEGNAIELAQHLA' A
#
# COMPACT_ATOMS: atom_id res chain seq x y z
N MET A 1 -18.53 9.84 -12.91
CA MET A 1 -17.75 9.82 -11.64
C MET A 1 -16.86 8.59 -11.65
N PRO A 2 -15.61 8.66 -11.20
CA PRO A 2 -14.77 7.48 -11.08
C PRO A 2 -15.41 6.47 -10.11
N LYS A 3 -15.40 5.19 -10.48
CA LYS A 3 -15.93 4.12 -9.63
C LYS A 3 -14.88 3.75 -8.59
N ILE A 4 -15.18 3.98 -7.32
CA ILE A 4 -14.35 3.48 -6.21
C ILE A 4 -14.67 2.00 -6.02
N THR A 5 -13.64 1.16 -6.05
CA THR A 5 -13.76 -0.28 -5.82
C THR A 5 -12.99 -0.64 -4.57
N ASN A 6 -13.63 -1.35 -3.64
CA ASN A 6 -12.95 -1.86 -2.46
C ASN A 6 -12.18 -3.14 -2.81
N LEU A 7 -10.86 -3.12 -2.60
CA LEU A 7 -9.95 -4.24 -2.87
C LEU A 7 -9.35 -4.87 -1.59
N SER A 8 -9.83 -4.51 -0.39
CA SER A 8 -9.24 -4.98 0.87
C SER A 8 -9.20 -6.50 0.97
N SER A 9 -10.30 -7.16 0.58
CA SER A 9 -10.39 -8.62 0.60
C SER A 9 -9.43 -9.30 -0.39
N GLN A 10 -9.09 -8.65 -1.51
CA GLN A 10 -8.11 -9.19 -2.46
C GLN A 10 -6.71 -9.04 -1.89
N ILE A 11 -6.41 -7.90 -1.26
CA ILE A 11 -5.12 -7.64 -0.62
C ILE A 11 -4.84 -8.68 0.46
N GLU A 12 -5.79 -8.93 1.35
CA GLU A 12 -5.66 -9.92 2.45
C GLU A 12 -5.50 -11.36 1.95
N ARG A 13 -6.07 -11.69 0.79
CA ARG A 13 -5.99 -13.05 0.23
C ARG A 13 -4.74 -13.29 -0.62
N GLN A 14 -4.24 -12.27 -1.31
CA GLN A 14 -3.17 -12.42 -2.29
C GLN A 14 -1.79 -12.01 -1.75
N LEU A 15 -1.72 -11.09 -0.78
CA LEU A 15 -0.46 -10.69 -0.16
C LEU A 15 -0.19 -11.51 1.12
N PRO A 16 1.08 -11.83 1.41
CA PRO A 16 1.48 -12.36 2.71
C PRO A 16 1.05 -11.45 3.86
N ALA A 17 0.69 -12.05 5.00
CA ALA A 17 0.23 -11.32 6.19
C ALA A 17 1.23 -10.26 6.68
N GLU A 18 2.53 -10.52 6.52
CA GLU A 18 3.61 -9.59 6.85
C GLU A 18 3.57 -8.32 5.98
N LEU A 19 3.35 -8.47 4.67
CA LEU A 19 3.19 -7.33 3.76
C LEU A 19 1.92 -6.55 4.04
N VAL A 20 0.81 -7.24 4.34
CA VAL A 20 -0.46 -6.60 4.74
C VAL A 20 -0.26 -5.77 6.03
N THR A 21 0.43 -6.34 7.01
CA THR A 21 0.74 -5.66 8.27
C THR A 21 1.65 -4.44 8.02
N PHE A 22 2.63 -4.58 7.14
CA PHE A 22 3.53 -3.50 6.76
C PHE A 22 2.79 -2.33 6.09
N ILE A 23 1.96 -2.57 5.07
CA ILE A 23 1.22 -1.49 4.40
C ILE A 23 0.23 -0.79 5.33
N GLN A 24 -0.38 -1.53 6.27
CA GLN A 24 -1.24 -0.95 7.31
C GLN A 24 -0.46 -0.11 8.32
N ARG A 25 0.78 -0.51 8.66
CA ARG A 25 1.67 0.30 9.50
C ARG A 25 2.09 1.57 8.75
N ALA A 26 2.55 1.45 7.52
CA ALA A 26 2.94 2.57 6.67
C ALA A 26 1.79 3.57 6.48
N GLY A 27 0.58 3.10 6.19
CA GLY A 27 -0.59 3.95 6.04
C GLY A 27 -0.94 4.70 7.32
N ARG A 28 -0.86 4.04 8.50
CA ARG A 28 -1.09 4.70 9.79
C ARG A 28 -0.01 5.74 10.11
N THR A 29 1.26 5.43 9.84
CA THR A 29 2.36 6.38 10.04
C THR A 29 2.20 7.61 9.16
N ALA A 30 1.98 7.44 7.85
CA ALA A 30 1.73 8.54 6.92
C ALA A 30 0.51 9.37 7.33
N ALA A 31 -0.61 8.72 7.68
CA ALA A 31 -1.82 9.41 8.14
C ALA A 31 -1.58 10.25 9.40
N SER A 32 -0.76 9.77 10.34
CA SER A 32 -0.41 10.52 11.56
C SER A 32 0.41 11.79 11.27
N GLN A 33 1.07 11.85 10.11
CA GLN A 33 1.81 13.01 9.61
C GLN A 33 0.97 13.89 8.66
N GLY A 34 -0.32 13.57 8.48
CA GLY A 34 -1.20 14.28 7.55
C GLY A 34 -0.90 14.01 6.07
N GLN A 35 -0.20 12.91 5.77
CA GLN A 35 0.22 12.55 4.41
C GLN A 35 -0.67 11.43 3.85
N GLY A 36 -0.98 11.50 2.55
CA GLY A 36 -1.63 10.42 1.80
C GLY A 36 -0.61 9.36 1.38
N LEU A 37 -0.93 8.08 1.54
CA LEU A 37 -0.10 6.96 1.10
C LEU A 37 -0.88 6.06 0.14
N TYR A 38 -0.26 5.71 -0.98
CA TYR A 38 -0.89 5.00 -2.09
C TYR A 38 -0.03 3.81 -2.49
N LEU A 39 -0.66 2.64 -2.63
CA LEU A 39 -0.10 1.51 -3.34
C LEU A 39 -0.31 1.74 -4.84
N VAL A 40 0.77 1.68 -5.63
CA VAL A 40 0.74 1.97 -7.07
C VAL A 40 1.49 0.90 -7.86
N GLY A 41 1.62 1.08 -9.18
CA GLY A 41 2.53 0.27 -9.98
C GLY A 41 2.06 -1.17 -10.23
N GLY A 42 3.03 -2.07 -10.38
CA GLY A 42 2.81 -3.46 -10.81
C GLY A 42 1.92 -4.24 -9.85
N VAL A 43 2.11 -4.05 -8.55
CA VAL A 43 1.33 -4.76 -7.52
C VAL A 43 -0.17 -4.48 -7.61
N VAL A 44 -0.59 -3.27 -8.03
CA VAL A 44 -2.02 -2.96 -8.23
C VAL A 44 -2.58 -3.71 -9.44
N ARG A 45 -1.85 -3.72 -10.55
CA ARG A 45 -2.23 -4.48 -11.75
C ARG A 45 -2.34 -5.96 -11.42
N ASP A 46 -1.34 -6.49 -10.74
CA ASP A 46 -1.22 -7.93 -10.46
C ASP A 46 -2.31 -8.37 -9.46
N LEU A 47 -2.63 -7.55 -8.45
CA LEU A 47 -3.78 -7.75 -7.55
C LEU A 47 -5.11 -7.87 -8.31
N LEU A 48 -5.32 -7.03 -9.32
CA LEU A 48 -6.53 -7.04 -10.17
C LEU A 48 -6.56 -8.26 -11.10
N LEU A 49 -5.39 -8.76 -11.51
CA LEU A 49 -5.25 -9.96 -12.36
C LEU A 49 -5.22 -11.26 -11.55
N GLY A 50 -5.18 -11.21 -10.21
CA GLY A 50 -5.03 -12.39 -9.36
C GLY A 50 -3.64 -13.03 -9.45
N GLN A 51 -2.62 -12.24 -9.81
CA GLN A 51 -1.23 -12.66 -9.93
C GLN A 51 -0.49 -12.34 -8.63
N THR A 52 0.30 -13.30 -8.14
CA THR A 52 1.10 -13.08 -6.94
C THR A 52 2.23 -12.10 -7.24
N ASN A 53 2.33 -11.02 -6.46
CA ASN A 53 3.42 -10.06 -6.49
C ASN A 53 3.77 -9.65 -5.06
N PHE A 54 5.06 -9.67 -4.73
CA PHE A 54 5.59 -9.33 -3.40
C PHE A 54 6.32 -7.99 -3.37
N ASP A 55 6.57 -7.39 -4.53
CA ASP A 55 7.21 -6.10 -4.66
C ASP A 55 6.16 -5.00 -4.44
N LEU A 56 6.36 -4.18 -3.40
CA LEU A 56 5.44 -3.11 -3.03
C LEU A 56 5.98 -1.76 -3.49
N ASP A 57 5.25 -1.11 -4.40
CA ASP A 57 5.50 0.28 -4.78
C ASP A 57 4.55 1.20 -4.02
N LEU A 58 5.10 2.01 -3.11
CA LEU A 58 4.35 3.00 -2.34
C LEU A 58 4.71 4.42 -2.79
N VAL A 59 3.69 5.26 -2.97
CA VAL A 59 3.83 6.70 -3.20
C VAL A 59 3.19 7.45 -2.04
N VAL A 60 3.92 8.41 -1.48
CA VAL A 60 3.41 9.31 -0.45
C VAL A 60 3.29 10.72 -1.00
N GLU A 61 2.18 11.39 -0.68
CA GLU A 61 2.01 12.82 -0.90
C GLU A 61 2.68 13.60 0.24
N GLY A 62 4.02 13.62 0.23
CA GLY A 62 4.82 14.17 1.31
C GLY A 62 6.30 13.78 1.21
N ASN A 63 6.96 13.67 2.36
CA ASN A 63 8.38 13.31 2.42
C ASN A 63 8.58 11.80 2.54
N ALA A 64 8.87 11.15 1.41
CA ALA A 64 9.10 9.70 1.35
C ALA A 64 10.30 9.22 2.18
N ILE A 65 11.36 10.03 2.26
CA ILE A 65 12.57 9.67 3.02
C ILE A 65 12.26 9.65 4.51
N GLU A 66 11.55 10.66 5.01
CA GLU A 66 11.13 10.73 6.40
C GLU A 66 10.19 9.59 6.76
N LEU A 67 9.19 9.28 5.92
CA LEU A 67 8.31 8.14 6.15
C LEU A 67 9.11 6.83 6.21
N ALA A 68 10.06 6.62 5.30
CA ALA A 68 10.92 5.43 5.29
C ALA A 68 11.76 5.32 6.58
N GLN A 69 12.29 6.43 7.09
CA GLN A 69 13.03 6.46 8.36
C GLN A 69 12.15 6.09 9.56
N HIS A 70 10.87 6.48 9.56
CA HIS A 70 9.92 6.09 10.62
C HIS A 70 9.48 4.61 10.53
N LEU A 71 9.73 3.94 9.40
CA LEU A 71 9.32 2.56 9.16
C LEU A 71 10.45 1.54 9.36
N ALA A 72 11.71 1.97 9.43
CA ALA A 72 12.88 1.16 9.72
C ALA A 72 12.95 0.80 11.21
#